data_AF-A0A132BWJ2-F1
#
_entry.id   AF-A0A132BWJ2-F1
#
_cell.length_a   1.000
_cell.length_b   1.000
_cell.length_c   1.000
_cell.angle_alpha   90.00
_cell.angle_beta   90.00
_cell.angle_gamma   90.00
#
_symmetry.space_group_name_H-M   'P 1'
#
loop_
_entity.id
_entity.type
_entity.pdbx_description
1 polymer ?
#
loop_
_entity_poly.entity_id
_entity_poly.type
_entity_poly.pdbx_seq_one_letter_code
_entity_poly.pdbx_strand_id
1 'polypeptide(L)'
;MTVLTSAQFQFARFRSALRSGSAFELAWPLVWPRALPLALPLLLLMMMAGCGRPPTDPEAQFLASIHGDSLDLNRLRLVQGAPLRAVTYRRPQRPRVTCRERILPPRPAGELVTGSPAALALFNRIFFTRDWYQADYTPDYPKALPLVEAMLLAHEATHVWQWQNRGLTGYSPLKALGEHSASPDPYLFDPDGPGAFLSYGYEQQGTIVEEYVCCRALAPTAARTRRLHDMLAAVMPVSALPTHREHDVYLPWRGAEVGGICD
;
A
#
# COMPACT_ATOMS: atom_id res chain seq x y z
N MET A 1 -14.62 -66.22 -10.40
CA MET A 1 -13.71 -66.93 -11.31
C MET A 1 -12.73 -65.92 -11.90
N THR A 2 -11.55 -65.85 -11.29
CA THR A 2 -10.19 -65.91 -11.88
C THR A 2 -10.15 -65.86 -13.44
N VAL A 3 -9.28 -65.19 -14.21
CA VAL A 3 -8.21 -64.17 -14.08
C VAL A 3 -7.49 -64.14 -15.46
N LEU A 4 -6.92 -62.98 -15.84
CA LEU A 4 -5.75 -62.71 -16.74
C LEU A 4 -5.48 -63.51 -18.03
N THR A 5 -4.89 -62.81 -19.02
CA THR A 5 -3.62 -63.12 -19.77
C THR A 5 -3.52 -62.15 -20.97
N SER A 6 -2.40 -61.71 -21.56
CA SER A 6 -1.01 -62.17 -21.78
C SER A 6 -0.21 -60.93 -22.29
N ALA A 7 1.12 -60.80 -22.27
CA ALA A 7 2.19 -61.61 -22.86
C ALA A 7 3.54 -61.20 -22.19
N GLN A 8 4.38 -62.11 -21.68
CA GLN A 8 5.36 -62.96 -22.36
C GLN A 8 6.36 -62.24 -23.28
N PHE A 9 7.64 -62.18 -22.87
CA PHE A 9 8.76 -62.71 -23.66
C PHE A 9 9.98 -63.02 -22.75
N GLN A 10 10.52 -64.23 -22.90
CA GLN A 10 11.68 -64.80 -22.20
C GLN A 10 12.96 -64.59 -23.03
N PHE A 11 14.13 -64.50 -22.37
CA PHE A 11 15.40 -65.12 -22.79
C PHE A 11 16.26 -65.38 -21.52
N ALA A 12 16.38 -66.65 -21.10
CA ALA A 12 17.56 -67.53 -21.22
C ALA A 12 18.71 -67.22 -20.23
N ARG A 13 18.86 -68.04 -19.16
CA ARG A 13 19.93 -69.05 -18.88
C ARG A 13 21.31 -68.42 -18.56
N PHE A 14 22.07 -68.74 -17.51
CA PHE A 14 22.41 -70.02 -16.86
C PHE A 14 23.29 -69.74 -15.62
N ARG A 15 23.04 -70.38 -14.47
CA ARG A 15 24.01 -71.15 -13.61
C ARG A 15 23.60 -71.18 -12.13
N SER A 16 23.63 -72.41 -11.64
CA SER A 16 23.38 -72.90 -10.28
C SER A 16 24.58 -72.64 -9.35
N ALA A 17 24.30 -72.34 -8.07
CA ALA A 17 24.91 -73.03 -6.94
C ALA A 17 24.21 -72.66 -5.63
N LEU A 18 23.83 -73.68 -4.87
CA LEU A 18 23.25 -73.63 -3.52
C LEU A 18 24.27 -73.07 -2.50
N ARG A 19 23.80 -72.31 -1.50
CA ARG A 19 23.76 -72.71 -0.07
C ARG A 19 23.47 -71.54 0.88
N SER A 20 22.63 -71.89 1.87
CA SER A 20 22.64 -71.45 3.28
C SER A 20 22.44 -69.97 3.63
N GLY A 21 21.28 -69.70 4.24
CA GLY A 21 21.25 -69.24 5.63
C GLY A 21 21.12 -67.72 5.87
N SER A 22 20.15 -67.40 6.72
CA SER A 22 20.01 -66.19 7.54
C SER A 22 19.48 -64.89 6.90
N ALA A 23 18.35 -64.45 7.48
CA ALA A 23 17.82 -63.09 7.60
C ALA A 23 17.92 -62.16 6.37
N PHE A 24 16.81 -62.06 5.62
CA PHE A 24 16.54 -60.86 4.84
C PHE A 24 16.21 -59.71 5.82
N GLU A 25 17.23 -58.93 6.18
CA GLU A 25 17.01 -57.53 6.56
C GLU A 25 16.43 -56.80 5.34
N LEU A 26 15.13 -56.50 5.38
CA LEU A 26 14.51 -55.53 4.49
C LEU A 26 14.98 -54.12 4.90
N ALA A 27 16.21 -53.78 4.52
CA ALA A 27 16.66 -52.40 4.51
C ALA A 27 15.95 -51.68 3.34
N TRP A 28 14.77 -51.15 3.60
CA TRP A 28 14.17 -50.13 2.74
C TRP A 28 15.10 -48.92 2.79
N PRO A 29 15.68 -48.43 1.68
CA PRO A 29 16.34 -47.15 1.71
C PRO A 29 15.23 -46.11 1.90
N LEU A 30 15.05 -45.65 3.14
CA LEU A 30 14.30 -44.45 3.44
C LEU A 30 15.12 -43.28 2.85
N VAL A 31 15.05 -43.13 1.53
CA VAL A 31 15.51 -41.91 0.87
C VAL A 31 14.49 -40.85 1.26
N TRP A 32 14.72 -40.20 2.40
CA TRP A 32 14.01 -38.98 2.73
C TRP A 32 14.24 -38.02 1.56
N PRO A 33 13.20 -37.57 0.84
CA PRO A 33 13.38 -36.59 -0.21
C PRO A 33 13.95 -35.33 0.47
N ARG A 34 15.21 -35.01 0.19
CA ARG A 34 15.90 -33.78 0.63
C ARG A 34 15.18 -32.49 0.19
N ALA A 35 14.10 -32.60 -0.59
CA ALA A 35 13.25 -31.50 -1.05
C ALA A 35 12.12 -31.10 -0.07
N LEU A 36 11.78 -31.94 0.93
CA LEU A 36 10.71 -31.62 1.89
C LEU A 36 10.99 -30.39 2.80
N PRO A 37 12.23 -30.09 3.28
CA PRO A 37 12.44 -29.02 4.26
C PRO A 37 12.41 -27.60 3.65
N LEU A 38 12.51 -27.46 2.32
CA LEU A 38 12.42 -26.17 1.61
C LEU A 38 10.99 -25.83 1.16
N ALA A 39 10.14 -26.83 0.97
CA ALA A 39 8.76 -26.63 0.53
C ALA A 39 7.88 -25.95 1.59
N LEU A 40 8.06 -26.31 2.86
CA LEU A 40 7.29 -25.74 3.98
C LEU A 40 7.56 -24.24 4.23
N PRO A 41 8.81 -23.75 4.35
CA PRO A 41 9.06 -22.31 4.49
C PRO A 41 8.67 -21.53 3.23
N LEU A 42 8.82 -22.10 2.03
CA LEU A 42 8.36 -21.46 0.80
C LEU A 42 6.83 -21.35 0.75
N LEU A 43 6.11 -22.39 1.16
CA LEU A 43 4.64 -22.36 1.29
C LEU A 43 4.20 -21.35 2.35
N LEU A 44 4.90 -21.25 3.47
CA LEU A 44 4.65 -20.24 4.51
C LEU A 44 4.87 -18.82 3.97
N LEU A 45 5.94 -18.59 3.20
CA LEU A 45 6.23 -17.31 2.55
C LEU A 45 5.18 -16.96 1.48
N MET A 46 4.68 -17.95 0.73
CA MET A 46 3.58 -17.73 -0.23
C MET A 46 2.25 -17.43 0.48
N MET A 47 1.94 -18.09 1.60
CA MET A 47 0.78 -17.78 2.43
C MET A 47 0.88 -16.35 3.01
N MET A 48 2.07 -15.95 3.47
CA MET A 48 2.34 -14.60 3.97
C MET A 48 2.24 -13.54 2.87
N ALA A 49 2.56 -13.88 1.61
CA ALA A 49 2.36 -12.99 0.48
C ALA A 49 0.88 -12.72 0.19
N GLY A 50 -0.03 -13.60 0.61
CA GLY A 50 -1.48 -13.42 0.49
C GLY A 50 -2.13 -12.65 1.64
N CYS A 51 -1.40 -12.31 2.70
CA CYS A 51 -1.98 -11.58 3.83
C CYS A 51 -2.35 -10.14 3.42
N GLY A 52 -3.64 -9.82 3.55
CA GLY A 52 -4.22 -8.51 3.23
C GLY A 52 -5.39 -8.63 2.26
N ARG A 53 -6.37 -7.72 2.38
CA ARG A 53 -7.48 -7.65 1.43
C ARG A 53 -7.07 -6.85 0.18
N PRO A 54 -7.62 -7.15 -1.00
CA PRO A 54 -7.57 -6.19 -2.10
C PRO A 54 -8.36 -4.91 -1.73
N PRO A 55 -8.15 -3.79 -2.45
CA PRO A 55 -9.08 -2.67 -2.37
C PRO A 55 -10.51 -3.14 -2.66
N THR A 56 -11.49 -2.52 -2.02
CA THR A 56 -12.90 -2.69 -2.41
C THR A 56 -13.15 -2.00 -3.75
N ASP A 57 -14.26 -2.31 -4.41
CA ASP A 57 -14.63 -1.66 -5.67
C ASP A 57 -14.65 -0.12 -5.57
N PRO A 58 -15.26 0.51 -4.54
CA PRO A 58 -15.22 1.96 -4.43
C PRO A 58 -13.82 2.52 -4.11
N GLU A 59 -13.00 1.83 -3.30
CA GLU A 59 -11.60 2.23 -3.07
C GLU A 59 -10.77 2.18 -4.36
N ALA A 60 -10.96 1.12 -5.15
CA ALA A 60 -10.32 0.97 -6.44
C ALA A 60 -10.74 2.08 -7.40
N GLN A 61 -12.02 2.44 -7.43
CA GLN A 61 -12.54 3.54 -8.24
C GLN A 61 -11.96 4.89 -7.79
N PHE A 62 -11.91 5.15 -6.49
CA PHE A 62 -11.31 6.36 -5.93
C PHE A 62 -9.82 6.47 -6.26
N LEU A 63 -9.04 5.41 -6.02
CA LEU A 63 -7.60 5.40 -6.32
C LEU A 63 -7.32 5.54 -7.81
N ALA A 64 -8.14 4.92 -8.68
CA ALA A 64 -8.03 5.08 -10.12
C ALA A 64 -8.26 6.53 -10.57
N SER A 65 -9.00 7.36 -9.83
CA SER A 65 -9.17 8.78 -10.16
C SER A 65 -7.89 9.61 -9.96
N ILE A 66 -6.93 9.11 -9.20
CA ILE A 66 -5.68 9.78 -8.86
C ILE A 66 -4.51 9.16 -9.63
N HIS A 67 -4.33 7.84 -9.48
CA HIS A 67 -3.18 7.14 -10.05
C HIS A 67 -3.49 6.48 -11.40
N GLY A 68 -4.76 6.40 -11.81
CA GLY A 68 -5.24 5.70 -13.02
C GLY A 68 -4.60 4.33 -13.20
N ASP A 69 -4.22 4.01 -14.44
CA ASP A 69 -3.59 2.73 -14.79
C ASP A 69 -2.11 2.62 -14.39
N SER A 70 -1.51 3.71 -13.88
CA SER A 70 -0.13 3.71 -13.38
C SER A 70 0.03 3.05 -12.00
N LEU A 71 -1.08 2.72 -11.33
CA LEU A 71 -1.13 1.90 -10.11
C LEU A 71 -1.87 0.59 -10.41
N ASP A 72 -1.16 -0.53 -10.37
CA ASP A 72 -1.73 -1.87 -10.49
C ASP A 72 -2.42 -2.28 -9.17
N LEU A 73 -3.72 -2.02 -9.13
CA LEU A 73 -4.60 -2.34 -8.00
C LEU A 73 -4.75 -3.86 -7.77
N ASN A 74 -4.51 -4.70 -8.78
CA ASN A 74 -4.56 -6.15 -8.61
C ASN A 74 -3.45 -6.67 -7.69
N ARG A 75 -2.36 -5.90 -7.57
CA ARG A 75 -1.22 -6.20 -6.70
C ARG A 75 -1.30 -5.53 -5.34
N LEU A 76 -2.06 -4.43 -5.23
CA LEU A 76 -2.23 -3.68 -3.99
C LEU A 76 -2.95 -4.53 -2.93
N ARG A 77 -2.43 -4.58 -1.71
CA ARG A 77 -3.08 -5.21 -0.55
C ARG A 77 -3.11 -4.29 0.65
N LEU A 78 -4.24 -4.24 1.34
CA LEU A 78 -4.43 -3.54 2.61
C LEU A 78 -4.37 -4.56 3.74
N VAL A 79 -3.49 -4.31 4.71
CA VAL A 79 -3.17 -5.25 5.80
C VAL A 79 -3.48 -4.59 7.13
N GLN A 80 -4.21 -5.30 7.98
CA GLN A 80 -4.45 -4.88 9.36
C GLN A 80 -3.31 -5.34 10.27
N GLY A 81 -2.80 -4.44 11.11
CA GLY A 81 -1.88 -4.79 12.19
C GLY A 81 -0.43 -4.41 11.97
N ALA A 82 -0.16 -3.21 11.43
CA ALA A 82 1.18 -2.65 11.41
C ALA A 82 1.78 -2.57 12.83
N PRO A 83 3.02 -3.02 13.05
CA PRO A 83 3.68 -2.99 14.36
C PRO A 83 4.22 -1.60 14.71
N LEU A 84 3.44 -0.54 14.48
CA LEU A 84 3.84 0.87 14.63
C LEU A 84 3.29 1.53 15.90
N ARG A 85 2.41 0.85 16.65
CA ARG A 85 1.66 1.43 17.79
C ARG A 85 2.55 1.99 18.91
N ALA A 86 3.77 1.46 19.08
CA ALA A 86 4.71 1.92 20.10
C ALA A 86 5.53 3.16 19.67
N VAL A 87 5.48 3.54 18.38
CA VAL A 87 6.23 4.68 17.85
C VAL A 87 5.40 5.93 18.03
N THR A 88 5.81 6.78 18.97
CA THR A 88 5.26 8.13 19.14
C THR A 88 6.38 9.14 19.04
N TYR A 89 6.07 10.29 18.45
CA TYR A 89 7.02 11.40 18.33
C TYR A 89 6.30 12.70 18.63
N ARG A 90 7.04 13.66 19.19
CA ARG A 90 6.53 15.00 19.46
C ARG A 90 7.10 15.95 18.43
N ARG A 91 6.24 16.74 17.80
CA ARG A 91 6.63 17.80 16.87
C ARG A 91 5.85 19.08 17.15
N PRO A 92 6.33 20.25 16.72
CA PRO A 92 5.49 21.44 16.67
C PRO A 92 4.27 21.20 15.78
N GLN A 93 3.18 21.92 16.03
CA GLN A 93 2.08 21.98 15.09
C GLN A 93 2.55 22.49 13.73
N ARG A 94 2.03 21.89 12.66
CA ARG A 94 2.31 22.34 11.30
C ARG A 94 1.55 23.65 11.04
N PRO A 95 2.09 24.55 10.21
CA PRO A 95 1.37 25.74 9.80
C PRO A 95 0.01 25.37 9.19
N ARG A 96 -1.06 26.08 9.59
CA ARG A 96 -2.43 25.84 9.08
C ARG A 96 -2.68 26.51 7.74
N VAL A 97 -1.82 26.22 6.76
CA VAL A 97 -1.86 26.79 5.40
C VAL A 97 -2.43 25.81 4.38
N THR A 98 -2.18 24.51 4.57
CA THR A 98 -2.68 23.42 3.73
C THR A 98 -4.13 23.06 4.08
N CYS A 99 -4.92 22.64 3.10
CA CYS A 99 -6.27 22.09 3.29
C CYS A 99 -6.29 21.01 4.37
N ARG A 100 -5.33 20.08 4.31
CA ARG A 100 -5.11 19.03 5.33
C ARG A 100 -5.07 19.53 6.78
N GLU A 101 -4.49 20.70 7.02
CA GLU A 101 -4.33 21.28 8.37
C GLU A 101 -5.51 22.21 8.72
N ARG A 102 -6.18 22.78 7.71
CA ARG A 102 -7.33 23.67 7.88
C ARG A 102 -8.62 22.90 8.16
N ILE A 103 -8.77 21.68 7.66
CA ILE A 103 -9.94 20.84 7.94
C ILE A 103 -10.02 20.35 9.39
N LEU A 104 -8.91 20.33 10.13
CA LEU A 104 -8.86 19.87 11.52
C LEU A 104 -9.28 20.98 12.52
N PRO A 105 -9.71 20.64 13.75
CA PRO A 105 -9.99 21.64 14.77
C PRO A 105 -8.77 22.55 15.07
N PRO A 106 -8.96 23.86 15.26
CA PRO A 106 -7.89 24.76 15.68
C PRO A 106 -7.29 24.32 17.01
N ARG A 107 -5.98 24.51 17.14
CA ARG A 107 -5.22 24.30 18.37
C ARG A 107 -4.37 25.54 18.67
N PRO A 108 -4.01 25.81 19.94
CA PRO A 108 -3.14 26.92 20.29
C PRO A 108 -1.77 26.84 19.60
N ALA A 109 -1.31 27.96 19.03
CA ALA A 109 -0.02 28.03 18.37
C ALA A 109 1.13 27.67 19.32
N GLY A 110 2.13 26.95 18.82
CA GLY A 110 3.31 26.53 19.59
C GLY A 110 3.10 25.30 20.47
N GLU A 111 1.90 24.74 20.54
CA GLU A 111 1.67 23.47 21.24
C GLU A 111 2.38 22.32 20.50
N LEU A 112 3.09 21.47 21.26
CA LEU A 112 3.66 20.24 20.73
C LEU A 112 2.57 19.18 20.60
N VAL A 113 2.45 18.60 19.42
CA VAL A 113 1.54 17.48 19.15
C VAL A 113 2.32 16.17 19.19
N THR A 114 1.74 15.18 19.86
CA THR A 114 2.19 13.79 19.82
C THR A 114 1.52 13.10 18.65
N GLY A 115 2.31 12.66 17.68
CA GLY A 115 1.85 11.87 16.55
C GLY A 115 2.28 10.41 16.68
N SER A 116 1.56 9.54 15.98
CA SER A 116 1.96 8.18 15.67
C SER A 116 1.64 7.90 14.19
N PRO A 117 2.41 7.03 13.51
CA PRO A 117 2.09 6.62 12.16
C PRO A 117 0.75 5.86 12.11
N ALA A 118 -0.13 6.25 11.19
CA ALA A 118 -1.39 5.53 10.94
C ALA A 118 -1.15 4.24 10.14
N ALA A 119 -0.18 4.27 9.22
CA ALA A 119 0.16 3.19 8.33
C ALA A 119 1.65 3.21 7.91
N LEU A 120 2.04 2.17 7.18
CA LEU A 120 3.31 2.05 6.47
C LEU A 120 3.07 1.27 5.18
N ALA A 121 3.53 1.80 4.06
CA ALA A 121 3.58 1.07 2.81
C ALA A 121 4.92 0.34 2.61
N LEU A 122 4.86 -0.94 2.28
CA LEU A 122 6.03 -1.73 1.85
C LEU A 122 5.69 -2.53 0.59
N PHE A 123 6.41 -2.23 -0.48
CA PHE A 123 6.20 -2.82 -1.79
C PHE A 123 4.77 -2.58 -2.32
N ASN A 124 3.95 -3.62 -2.42
CA ASN A 124 2.55 -3.52 -2.87
C ASN A 124 1.55 -3.60 -1.71
N ARG A 125 1.99 -3.36 -0.46
CA ARG A 125 1.18 -3.58 0.73
C ARG A 125 1.14 -2.33 1.58
N ILE A 126 -0.04 -1.94 1.99
CA ILE A 126 -0.27 -0.89 2.98
C ILE A 126 -0.63 -1.56 4.29
N PHE A 127 0.21 -1.39 5.30
CA PHE A 127 -0.02 -1.90 6.64
C PHE A 127 -0.60 -0.79 7.50
N PHE A 128 -1.87 -0.90 7.87
CA PHE A 128 -2.50 0.03 8.81
C PHE A 128 -2.36 -0.47 10.24
N THR A 129 -2.21 0.45 11.18
CA THR A 129 -2.38 0.13 12.60
C THR A 129 -3.82 -0.34 12.86
N ARG A 130 -4.04 -1.10 13.93
CA ARG A 130 -5.38 -1.64 14.23
C ARG A 130 -6.43 -0.54 14.42
N ASP A 131 -6.01 0.60 14.97
CA ASP A 131 -6.90 1.72 15.28
C ASP A 131 -7.28 2.52 14.01
N TRP A 132 -6.50 2.38 12.93
CA TRP A 132 -6.72 3.09 11.66
C TRP A 132 -7.20 2.19 10.52
N TYR A 133 -7.17 0.86 10.68
CA TYR A 133 -7.61 -0.06 9.64
C TYR A 133 -9.14 -0.05 9.48
N GLN A 134 -9.61 0.20 8.25
CA GLN A 134 -11.02 0.11 7.88
C GLN A 134 -11.30 -1.03 6.90
N ALA A 135 -12.50 -1.59 6.98
CA ALA A 135 -12.97 -2.59 6.02
C ALA A 135 -13.18 -1.98 4.62
N ASP A 136 -13.56 -0.71 4.56
CA ASP A 136 -13.66 0.12 3.36
C ASP A 136 -13.39 1.58 3.77
N TYR A 137 -12.43 2.24 3.12
CA TYR A 137 -12.08 3.65 3.36
C TYR A 137 -13.00 4.62 2.63
N THR A 138 -13.72 4.16 1.59
CA THR A 138 -14.56 4.98 0.73
C THR A 138 -15.89 4.29 0.39
N PRO A 139 -16.67 3.80 1.37
CA PRO A 139 -17.79 2.87 1.15
C PRO A 139 -18.91 3.40 0.24
N ASP A 140 -19.10 4.71 0.20
CA ASP A 140 -20.17 5.37 -0.56
C ASP A 140 -19.66 6.09 -1.82
N TYR A 141 -18.41 5.89 -2.23
CA TYR A 141 -17.86 6.50 -3.44
C TYR A 141 -18.57 5.94 -4.70
N PRO A 142 -18.96 6.78 -5.70
CA PRO A 142 -18.66 8.20 -5.87
C PRO A 142 -19.79 9.14 -5.39
N LYS A 143 -20.66 8.73 -4.46
CA LYS A 143 -21.70 9.63 -3.94
C LYS A 143 -21.19 10.47 -2.77
N ALA A 144 -20.42 9.85 -1.88
CA ALA A 144 -19.83 10.52 -0.74
C ALA A 144 -18.37 10.10 -0.50
N LEU A 145 -17.59 11.00 0.08
CA LEU A 145 -16.17 10.82 0.37
C LEU A 145 -15.88 11.13 1.84
N PRO A 146 -15.55 10.11 2.67
CA PRO A 146 -14.95 10.32 3.98
C PRO A 146 -13.56 10.91 3.81
N LEU A 147 -13.43 12.22 4.06
CA LEU A 147 -12.31 12.98 3.52
C LEU A 147 -10.96 12.54 4.11
N VAL A 148 -10.91 12.32 5.42
CA VAL A 148 -9.67 11.95 6.12
C VAL A 148 -9.21 10.55 5.74
N GLU A 149 -10.15 9.61 5.64
CA GLU A 149 -9.90 8.23 5.23
C GLU A 149 -9.42 8.15 3.77
N ALA A 150 -10.06 8.91 2.87
CA ALA A 150 -9.67 9.00 1.47
C ALA A 150 -8.28 9.63 1.30
N MET A 151 -8.00 10.71 2.02
CA MET A 151 -6.69 11.35 2.07
C MET A 151 -5.60 10.38 2.52
N LEU A 152 -5.81 9.67 3.63
CA LEU A 152 -4.88 8.67 4.13
C LEU A 152 -4.68 7.52 3.14
N LEU A 153 -5.75 6.99 2.56
CA LEU A 153 -5.64 5.91 1.58
C LEU A 153 -4.84 6.34 0.34
N ALA A 154 -5.08 7.54 -0.17
CA ALA A 154 -4.36 8.07 -1.33
C ALA A 154 -2.88 8.34 -1.04
N HIS A 155 -2.56 8.84 0.16
CA HIS A 155 -1.18 8.99 0.63
C HIS A 155 -0.45 7.65 0.60
N GLU A 156 -1.01 6.64 1.26
CA GLU A 156 -0.36 5.33 1.36
C GLU A 156 -0.29 4.59 0.01
N ALA A 157 -1.31 4.75 -0.84
CA ALA A 157 -1.31 4.23 -2.21
C ALA A 157 -0.22 4.90 -3.07
N THR A 158 0.15 6.16 -2.78
CA THR A 158 1.24 6.85 -3.47
C THR A 158 2.59 6.17 -3.22
N HIS A 159 2.83 5.61 -2.04
CA HIS A 159 4.04 4.83 -1.79
C HIS A 159 4.06 3.49 -2.53
N VAL A 160 2.89 2.86 -2.70
CA VAL A 160 2.79 1.67 -3.55
C VAL A 160 3.02 2.03 -5.02
N TRP A 161 2.44 3.14 -5.48
CA TRP A 161 2.71 3.69 -6.82
C TRP A 161 4.20 3.99 -7.01
N GLN A 162 4.86 4.61 -6.03
CA GLN A 162 6.30 4.88 -6.07
C GLN A 162 7.09 3.58 -6.24
N TRP A 163 6.74 2.52 -5.52
CA TRP A 163 7.37 1.21 -5.66
C TRP A 163 7.13 0.56 -7.03
N GLN A 164 5.88 0.57 -7.51
CA GLN A 164 5.52 -0.02 -8.80
C GLN A 164 6.23 0.71 -9.95
N ASN A 165 6.37 2.03 -9.83
CA ASN A 165 7.03 2.92 -10.79
C ASN A 165 8.47 3.30 -10.38
N ARG A 166 9.16 2.45 -9.61
CA ARG A 166 10.52 2.74 -9.09
C ARG A 166 11.59 3.03 -10.15
N GLY A 167 11.37 2.64 -11.41
CA GLY A 167 12.23 3.05 -12.52
C GLY A 167 12.14 4.56 -12.82
N LEU A 168 10.96 5.15 -12.64
CA LEU A 168 10.70 6.58 -12.76
C LEU A 168 11.03 7.33 -11.47
N THR A 169 10.56 6.82 -10.32
CA THR A 169 10.64 7.54 -9.04
C THR A 169 11.98 7.37 -8.33
N GLY A 170 12.77 6.36 -8.71
CA GLY A 170 13.99 5.98 -8.00
C GLY A 170 13.76 5.36 -6.61
N TYR A 171 12.49 5.10 -6.24
CA TYR A 171 12.07 4.64 -4.91
C TYR A 171 12.72 3.32 -4.51
N SER A 172 13.19 3.28 -3.27
CA SER A 172 13.46 2.03 -2.55
C SER A 172 13.18 2.22 -1.07
N PRO A 173 12.79 1.15 -0.33
CA PRO A 173 12.55 1.26 1.11
C PRO A 173 13.75 1.84 1.88
N LEU A 174 14.98 1.53 1.45
CA LEU A 174 16.20 2.06 2.09
C LEU A 174 16.38 3.56 1.86
N LYS A 175 16.09 4.06 0.65
CA LYS A 175 16.14 5.50 0.37
C LYS A 175 15.06 6.26 1.13
N ALA A 176 13.84 5.74 1.16
CA ALA A 176 12.74 6.32 1.92
C ALA A 176 13.06 6.43 3.42
N LEU A 177 13.64 5.38 4.00
CA LEU A 177 14.11 5.42 5.39
C LEU A 177 15.24 6.43 5.60
N GLY A 178 16.16 6.58 4.64
CA GLY A 178 17.20 7.60 4.65
C GLY A 178 16.62 9.03 4.70
N GLU A 179 15.69 9.34 3.80
CA GLU A 179 15.03 10.65 3.74
C GLU A 179 14.26 11.01 5.02
N HIS A 180 13.57 10.03 5.62
CA HIS A 180 12.92 10.20 6.92
C HIS A 180 13.86 10.71 8.02
N SER A 181 15.10 10.23 8.05
CA SER A 181 16.07 10.60 9.09
C SER A 181 16.72 11.97 8.89
N ALA A 182 16.60 12.55 7.69
CA ALA A 182 17.21 13.83 7.34
C ALA A 182 16.33 15.04 7.70
N SER A 183 15.02 14.86 7.95
CA SER A 183 14.08 15.94 8.27
C SER A 183 13.40 15.72 9.64
N PRO A 184 13.28 16.77 10.47
CA PRO A 184 12.46 16.72 11.70
C PRO A 184 10.97 16.48 11.43
N ASP A 185 10.49 16.81 10.23
CA ASP A 185 9.13 16.54 9.77
C ASP A 185 9.13 16.22 8.26
N PRO A 186 9.23 14.94 7.86
CA PRO A 186 9.32 14.55 6.46
C PRO A 186 8.02 14.79 5.66
N TYR A 187 6.92 15.14 6.33
CA TYR A 187 5.63 15.46 5.69
C TYR A 187 5.42 16.96 5.46
N LEU A 188 6.32 17.80 5.99
CA LEU A 188 6.21 19.24 5.79
C LEU A 188 6.68 19.58 4.37
N PHE A 189 5.83 20.27 3.61
CA PHE A 189 6.13 20.76 2.27
C PHE A 189 5.59 22.19 2.13
N ASP A 190 6.17 22.94 1.18
CA ASP A 190 5.62 24.21 0.76
C ASP A 190 4.51 23.94 -0.27
N PRO A 191 3.22 24.19 0.06
CA PRO A 191 2.15 23.99 -0.91
C PRO A 191 2.33 24.88 -2.13
N ASP A 192 3.00 26.02 -2.00
CA ASP A 192 3.25 27.00 -3.05
C ASP A 192 4.59 26.84 -3.79
N GLY A 193 5.34 25.78 -3.46
CA GLY A 193 6.65 25.53 -4.03
C GLY A 193 6.60 25.29 -5.55
N PRO A 194 7.64 25.71 -6.30
CA PRO A 194 7.71 25.58 -7.75
C PRO A 194 8.20 24.20 -8.22
N GLY A 195 8.43 23.25 -7.31
CA GLY A 195 9.05 21.97 -7.62
C GLY A 195 8.15 21.07 -8.47
N ALA A 196 8.77 20.25 -9.32
CA ALA A 196 8.05 19.15 -9.96
C ALA A 196 7.79 18.03 -8.94
N PHE A 197 6.72 17.25 -9.11
CA PHE A 197 6.34 16.20 -8.14
C PHE A 197 7.50 15.29 -7.71
N LEU A 198 8.26 14.77 -8.68
CA LEU A 198 9.38 13.86 -8.43
C LEU A 198 10.62 14.50 -7.77
N SER A 199 10.65 15.83 -7.62
CA SER A 199 11.73 16.55 -6.92
C SER A 199 11.54 16.62 -5.40
N TYR A 200 10.33 16.33 -4.92
CA TYR A 200 10.01 16.26 -3.50
C TYR A 200 10.41 14.91 -2.91
N GLY A 201 10.69 14.86 -1.60
CA GLY A 201 10.93 13.61 -0.88
C GLY A 201 9.72 12.68 -0.91
N TYR A 202 9.91 11.38 -0.67
CA TYR A 202 8.84 10.40 -0.89
C TYR A 202 7.59 10.63 -0.01
N GLU A 203 7.75 11.10 1.22
CA GLU A 203 6.64 11.48 2.10
C GLU A 203 5.97 12.79 1.70
N GLN A 204 6.75 13.75 1.22
CA GLN A 204 6.22 15.01 0.71
C GLN A 204 5.36 14.74 -0.52
N GLN A 205 5.78 13.83 -1.41
CA GLN A 205 4.96 13.36 -2.53
C GLN A 205 3.61 12.78 -2.06
N GLY A 206 3.60 11.93 -1.02
CA GLY A 206 2.36 11.43 -0.41
C GLY A 206 1.49 12.58 0.12
N THR A 207 2.11 13.53 0.83
CA THR A 207 1.41 14.68 1.42
C THR A 207 0.85 15.64 0.35
N ILE A 208 1.54 15.78 -0.79
CA ILE A 208 1.05 16.55 -1.95
C ILE A 208 -0.20 15.89 -2.53
N VAL A 209 -0.22 14.56 -2.65
CA VAL A 209 -1.42 13.81 -3.08
C VAL A 209 -2.55 13.98 -2.05
N GLU A 210 -2.23 13.94 -0.75
CA GLU A 210 -3.19 14.19 0.32
C GLU A 210 -3.84 15.58 0.21
N GLU A 211 -3.02 16.62 0.01
CA GLU A 211 -3.50 17.99 -0.21
C GLU A 211 -4.33 18.10 -1.49
N TYR A 212 -3.92 17.43 -2.57
CA TYR A 212 -4.69 17.40 -3.81
C TYR A 212 -6.06 16.78 -3.62
N VAL A 213 -6.18 15.65 -2.92
CA VAL A 213 -7.47 15.01 -2.61
C VAL A 213 -8.37 15.97 -1.83
N CYS A 214 -7.82 16.62 -0.81
CA CYS A 214 -8.53 17.62 -0.01
C CYS A 214 -9.07 18.78 -0.87
N CYS A 215 -8.19 19.34 -1.70
CA CYS A 215 -8.52 20.48 -2.55
C CYS A 215 -9.46 20.14 -3.71
N ARG A 216 -9.30 18.98 -4.36
CA ARG A 216 -10.21 18.49 -5.39
C ARG A 216 -11.61 18.30 -4.82
N ALA A 217 -11.74 17.71 -3.63
CA ALA A 217 -13.03 17.43 -3.01
C ALA A 217 -13.75 18.72 -2.54
N LEU A 218 -13.02 19.65 -1.92
CA LEU A 218 -13.64 20.81 -1.28
C LEU A 218 -13.73 22.05 -2.17
N ALA A 219 -12.73 22.28 -3.03
CA ALA A 219 -12.58 23.49 -3.84
C ALA A 219 -11.96 23.16 -5.22
N PRO A 220 -12.66 22.40 -6.08
CA PRO A 220 -12.11 21.86 -7.33
C PRO A 220 -11.64 22.94 -8.33
N THR A 221 -12.21 24.15 -8.23
CA THR A 221 -11.92 25.29 -9.11
C THR A 221 -10.92 26.29 -8.50
N ALA A 222 -10.35 26.02 -7.33
CA ALA A 222 -9.39 26.92 -6.68
C ALA A 222 -8.00 26.88 -7.36
N ALA A 223 -7.21 27.93 -7.13
CA ALA A 223 -5.91 28.10 -7.78
C ALA A 223 -4.91 27.00 -7.38
N ARG A 224 -4.82 26.68 -6.08
CA ARG A 224 -3.97 25.58 -5.59
C ARG A 224 -4.39 24.24 -6.17
N THR A 225 -5.69 23.99 -6.27
CA THR A 225 -6.21 22.73 -6.84
C THR A 225 -5.75 22.51 -8.27
N ARG A 226 -5.81 23.56 -9.10
CA ARG A 226 -5.28 23.52 -10.47
C ARG A 226 -3.78 23.26 -10.50
N ARG A 227 -2.99 23.99 -9.70
CA ARG A 227 -1.54 23.78 -9.66
C ARG A 227 -1.16 22.37 -9.23
N LEU A 228 -1.82 21.83 -8.20
CA LEU A 228 -1.61 20.45 -7.74
C LEU A 228 -2.01 19.44 -8.80
N HIS A 229 -3.13 19.66 -9.50
CA HIS A 229 -3.54 18.82 -10.63
C HIS A 229 -2.48 18.83 -11.73
N ASP A 230 -2.04 20.00 -12.18
CA ASP A 230 -1.02 20.14 -13.22
C ASP A 230 0.29 19.44 -12.83
N MET A 231 0.71 19.59 -11.56
CA MET A 231 1.89 18.95 -11.01
C MET A 231 1.79 17.42 -11.02
N LEU A 232 0.65 16.87 -10.60
CA LEU A 232 0.43 15.42 -10.54
C LEU A 232 0.19 14.81 -11.93
N ALA A 233 -0.57 15.49 -12.78
CA ALA A 233 -0.90 15.07 -14.14
C ALA A 233 0.34 14.92 -15.05
N ALA A 234 1.46 15.56 -14.68
CA ALA A 234 2.74 15.40 -15.36
C ALA A 234 3.36 13.99 -15.22
N VAL A 235 2.95 13.22 -14.20
CA VAL A 235 3.57 11.91 -13.88
C VAL A 235 2.57 10.80 -13.56
N MET A 236 1.34 11.16 -13.22
CA MET A 236 0.22 10.25 -12.98
C MET A 236 -0.92 10.59 -13.96
N PRO A 237 -1.68 9.60 -14.44
CA PRO A 237 -2.88 9.82 -15.24
C PRO A 237 -4.07 10.24 -14.34
N VAL A 238 -3.94 11.39 -13.68
CA VAL A 238 -4.98 11.95 -12.79
C VAL A 238 -6.23 12.32 -13.60
N SER A 239 -7.41 11.94 -13.12
CA SER A 239 -8.69 12.33 -13.74
C SER A 239 -8.80 13.85 -13.88
N ALA A 240 -9.46 14.30 -14.95
CA ALA A 240 -9.70 15.72 -15.18
C ALA A 240 -10.36 16.39 -13.97
N LEU A 241 -10.01 17.66 -13.72
CA LEU A 241 -10.64 18.44 -12.67
C LEU A 241 -12.12 18.68 -12.98
N PRO A 242 -13.02 18.50 -12.01
CA PRO A 242 -14.42 18.81 -12.20
C PRO A 242 -14.66 20.32 -12.11
N THR A 243 -15.73 20.81 -12.72
CA THR A 243 -16.11 22.23 -12.67
C THR A 243 -16.87 22.60 -11.39
N HIS A 244 -17.28 21.60 -10.62
CA HIS A 244 -18.02 21.70 -9.37
C HIS A 244 -17.70 20.48 -8.49
N ARG A 245 -18.17 20.47 -7.25
CA ARG A 245 -17.97 19.35 -6.33
C ARG A 245 -18.68 18.09 -6.87
N GLU A 246 -17.95 16.97 -6.94
CA GLU A 246 -18.44 15.68 -7.48
C GLU A 246 -19.19 14.82 -6.46
N HIS A 247 -18.92 15.03 -5.16
CA HIS A 247 -19.36 14.14 -4.08
C HIS A 247 -19.83 14.93 -2.85
N ASP A 248 -20.69 14.35 -2.03
CA ASP A 248 -20.83 14.78 -0.65
C ASP A 248 -19.52 14.51 0.10
N VAL A 249 -19.09 15.43 0.98
CA VAL A 249 -17.80 15.31 1.66
C VAL A 249 -18.01 15.28 3.17
N TYR A 250 -17.62 14.19 3.82
CA TYR A 250 -17.66 14.10 5.27
C TYR A 250 -16.38 14.70 5.86
N LEU A 251 -16.57 15.77 6.63
CA LEU A 251 -15.50 16.48 7.33
C LEU A 251 -15.28 15.90 8.74
N PRO A 252 -14.06 16.02 9.30
CA PRO A 252 -13.74 15.42 10.60
C PRO A 252 -14.48 16.06 11.79
N TRP A 253 -15.08 17.23 11.62
CA TRP A 253 -15.84 17.92 12.66
C TRP A 253 -16.76 18.99 12.06
N ARG A 254 -17.78 19.40 12.83
CA ARG A 254 -18.83 20.33 12.37
C ARG A 254 -18.37 21.77 12.16
N GLY A 255 -17.28 22.19 12.81
CA GLY A 255 -16.79 23.59 12.74
C GLY A 255 -15.75 23.84 11.65
N ALA A 256 -15.53 22.89 10.74
CA ALA A 256 -14.56 23.03 9.67
C ALA A 256 -14.96 24.17 8.70
N GLU A 257 -14.06 25.15 8.53
CA GLU A 257 -14.24 26.27 7.62
C GLU A 257 -13.65 25.94 6.24
N VAL A 258 -14.50 25.77 5.24
CA VAL A 258 -14.10 25.36 3.87
C VAL A 258 -13.94 26.54 2.89
N GLY A 259 -14.37 27.75 3.28
CA GLY A 259 -14.23 28.94 2.46
C GLY A 259 -12.77 29.29 2.22
N GLY A 260 -12.38 29.41 0.95
CA GLY A 260 -11.00 29.71 0.54
C GLY A 260 -9.96 28.72 1.07
N ILE A 261 -10.35 27.45 1.26
CA ILE A 261 -9.48 26.44 1.89
C ILE A 261 -8.27 26.07 1.03
N CYS A 262 -8.38 26.26 -0.30
CA CYS A 262 -7.35 25.96 -1.30
C CYS A 262 -7.08 27.15 -2.24
N ASP A 263 -7.32 28.37 -1.76
CA ASP A 263 -6.91 29.57 -2.48
C ASP A 263 -5.37 29.71 -2.49
#